data_AF-A0A926KZE4-F1
#
_entry.id   AF-A0A926KZE4-F1
#
_cell.length_a   1.000
_cell.length_b   1.000
_cell.length_c   1.000
_cell.angle_alpha   90.00
_cell.angle_beta   90.00
_cell.angle_gamma   90.00
#
_symmetry.space_group_name_H-M   'P 1'
#
loop_
_entity.id
_entity.type
_entity.pdbx_description
1 polymer ?
#
loop_
_entity_poly.entity_id
_entity_poly.type
_entity_poly.pdbx_seq_one_letter_code
_entity_poly.pdbx_strand_id
1 'polypeptide(L)'
;YVQAKLQFQAILDQVFPEYHGVFGDLYSKVSLRFLALHPTSKEVLEMSEKEITTAIQRLTGRSRSALWCLERAQILLAAAKRNPFKEMAFPSHLISIQLLINLLLQYQEHLATLDKSIDALAEELLEYDLIQSIPGIGTKIAATILAEIGEIDRFDHAKKLVAFAGVDPSVFSSGKFIATQNKITKHGSRRLRTALYQAVRCGIRSNRNKKLRAYYDKKRSEGKLFKVAIIACVNKLIHWIFAILTTKEAFRLE
;
A
#
# COMPACT_ATOMS: atom_id res chain seq x y z
N TYR A 1 -6.21 -9.23 8.37
CA TYR A 1 -6.38 -9.02 6.92
C TYR A 1 -5.50 -9.94 6.06
N VAL A 2 -4.16 -9.87 6.09
CA VAL A 2 -3.29 -10.71 5.20
C VAL A 2 -3.46 -12.21 5.45
N GLN A 3 -3.49 -12.65 6.71
CA GLN A 3 -3.70 -14.07 7.04
C GLN A 3 -5.05 -14.59 6.53
N ALA A 4 -6.13 -13.82 6.72
CA ALA A 4 -7.45 -14.15 6.20
C ALA A 4 -7.47 -14.26 4.67
N LYS A 5 -6.71 -13.40 3.97
CA LYS A 5 -6.55 -13.48 2.51
C LYS A 5 -5.87 -14.77 2.05
N LEU A 6 -4.84 -15.21 2.78
CA LEU A 6 -4.13 -16.46 2.49
C LEU A 6 -4.99 -17.69 2.76
N GLN A 7 -5.70 -17.71 3.90
CA GLN A 7 -6.63 -18.78 4.23
C GLN A 7 -7.78 -18.86 3.21
N PHE A 8 -8.33 -17.71 2.82
CA PHE A 8 -9.38 -17.66 1.80
C PHE A 8 -8.91 -18.24 0.46
N GLN A 9 -7.71 -17.85 0.00
CA GLN A 9 -7.14 -18.41 -1.24
C GLN A 9 -6.95 -19.93 -1.14
N ALA A 10 -6.39 -20.42 -0.05
CA ALA A 10 -6.13 -21.85 0.13
C ALA A 10 -7.41 -22.70 0.06
N ILE A 11 -8.54 -22.20 0.55
CA ILE A 11 -9.83 -22.90 0.46
C ILE A 11 -10.47 -22.69 -0.92
N LEU A 12 -10.38 -21.47 -1.48
CA LEU A 12 -10.85 -21.20 -2.84
C LEU A 12 -10.17 -22.10 -3.87
N ASP A 13 -8.87 -22.36 -3.73
CA ASP A 13 -8.12 -23.27 -4.62
C ASP A 13 -8.61 -24.71 -4.58
N GLN A 14 -9.31 -25.10 -3.51
CA GLN A 14 -9.90 -26.44 -3.34
C GLN A 14 -11.36 -26.52 -3.81
N VAL A 15 -11.99 -25.39 -4.16
CA VAL A 15 -13.40 -25.32 -4.55
C VAL A 15 -13.56 -24.75 -5.96
N PHE A 16 -12.88 -23.64 -6.24
CA PHE A 16 -12.96 -22.92 -7.49
C PHE A 16 -11.63 -22.20 -7.84
N PRO A 17 -10.52 -22.95 -8.06
CA PRO A 17 -9.21 -22.38 -8.40
C PRO A 17 -9.23 -21.47 -9.64
N GLU A 18 -10.03 -21.82 -10.65
CA GLU A 18 -10.15 -21.04 -11.89
C GLU A 18 -10.82 -19.67 -11.70
N TYR A 19 -11.37 -19.39 -10.52
CA TYR A 19 -11.94 -18.08 -10.20
C TYR A 19 -10.87 -16.97 -10.12
N HIS A 20 -9.60 -17.33 -9.96
CA HIS A 20 -8.49 -16.38 -9.98
C HIS A 20 -8.47 -15.57 -11.28
N GLY A 21 -8.34 -14.24 -11.14
CA GLY A 21 -8.23 -13.33 -12.27
C GLY A 21 -9.55 -12.93 -12.94
N VAL A 22 -10.70 -13.52 -12.58
CA VAL A 22 -12.01 -13.18 -13.16
C VAL A 22 -12.30 -11.68 -13.02
N PHE A 23 -12.18 -11.13 -11.81
CA PHE A 23 -12.46 -9.73 -11.51
C PHE A 23 -11.21 -8.82 -11.49
N GLY A 24 -10.05 -9.35 -11.88
CA GLY A 24 -8.75 -8.69 -11.71
C GLY A 24 -8.26 -8.73 -10.26
N ASP A 25 -8.93 -8.00 -9.36
CA ASP A 25 -8.69 -8.12 -7.92
C ASP A 25 -9.67 -9.12 -7.28
N LEU A 26 -9.12 -10.27 -6.88
CA LEU A 26 -9.84 -11.34 -6.19
C LEU A 26 -10.54 -10.84 -4.91
N TYR A 27 -9.95 -9.86 -4.23
CA TYR A 27 -10.47 -9.34 -2.96
C TYR A 27 -11.36 -8.12 -3.16
N SER A 28 -11.71 -7.74 -4.39
CA SER A 28 -12.64 -6.66 -4.63
C SER A 28 -14.01 -6.98 -4.02
N LYS A 29 -14.74 -5.95 -3.56
CA LYS A 29 -16.09 -6.13 -2.97
C LYS A 29 -17.05 -6.89 -3.89
N VAL A 30 -16.95 -6.66 -5.20
CA VAL A 30 -17.78 -7.33 -6.21
C VAL A 30 -17.42 -8.81 -6.30
N SER A 31 -16.13 -9.14 -6.39
CA SER A 31 -15.62 -10.52 -6.42
C SER A 31 -16.06 -11.30 -5.17
N LEU A 32 -15.78 -10.76 -3.98
CA LEU A 32 -16.13 -11.38 -2.71
C LEU A 32 -17.65 -11.57 -2.55
N ARG A 33 -18.45 -10.55 -2.88
CA ARG A 33 -19.92 -10.65 -2.79
C ARG A 33 -20.51 -11.60 -3.82
N PHE A 34 -19.93 -11.69 -5.01
CA PHE A 34 -20.35 -12.65 -6.01
C PHE A 34 -20.09 -14.08 -5.52
N LEU A 35 -18.88 -14.37 -5.01
CA LEU A 35 -18.56 -15.69 -4.44
C LEU A 35 -19.41 -16.02 -3.20
N ALA A 36 -19.84 -15.03 -2.41
CA ALA A 36 -20.74 -15.28 -1.29
C ALA A 36 -22.14 -15.76 -1.74
N LEU A 37 -22.57 -15.36 -2.94
CA LEU A 37 -23.84 -15.79 -3.51
C LEU A 37 -23.70 -17.10 -4.30
N HIS A 38 -22.58 -17.26 -4.99
CA HIS A 38 -22.28 -18.39 -5.87
C HIS A 38 -20.87 -18.93 -5.61
N PRO A 39 -20.65 -19.67 -4.49
CA PRO A 39 -19.32 -20.12 -4.09
C PRO A 39 -18.74 -21.24 -4.98
N THR A 40 -19.58 -21.94 -5.73
CA THR A 40 -19.15 -23.10 -6.55
C THR A 40 -19.23 -22.83 -8.04
N SER A 41 -18.36 -23.51 -8.80
CA SER A 41 -18.43 -23.47 -10.27
C SER A 41 -19.72 -24.08 -10.82
N LYS A 42 -20.34 -25.03 -10.09
CA LYS A 42 -21.62 -25.64 -10.45
C LYS A 42 -22.74 -24.62 -10.51
N GLU A 43 -22.92 -23.86 -9.44
CA GLU A 43 -23.97 -22.84 -9.35
C GLU A 43 -23.80 -21.78 -10.44
N VAL A 44 -22.56 -21.42 -10.77
CA VAL A 44 -22.27 -20.50 -11.88
C VAL A 44 -22.66 -21.10 -13.23
N LEU A 45 -22.47 -22.40 -13.45
CA LEU A 45 -22.86 -23.08 -14.69
C LEU A 45 -24.37 -23.28 -14.83
N GLU A 46 -25.11 -23.29 -13.71
CA GLU A 46 -26.57 -23.36 -13.69
C GLU A 46 -27.24 -22.02 -14.07
N MET A 47 -26.49 -20.91 -13.97
CA MET A 47 -26.96 -19.59 -14.36
C MET A 47 -26.69 -19.28 -15.84
N SER A 48 -27.60 -18.55 -16.47
CA SER A 48 -27.39 -17.98 -17.80
C SER A 48 -26.43 -16.78 -17.76
N GLU A 49 -25.77 -16.51 -18.89
CA GLU A 49 -24.89 -15.33 -19.04
C GLU A 49 -25.59 -14.01 -18.68
N LYS A 50 -26.89 -13.89 -19.02
CA LYS A 50 -27.71 -12.72 -18.70
C LYS A 50 -27.94 -12.57 -17.20
N GLU A 51 -28.17 -13.67 -16.49
CA GLU A 51 -28.36 -13.66 -15.03
C GLU A 51 -27.08 -13.28 -14.31
N ILE A 52 -25.94 -13.87 -14.70
CA ILE A 52 -24.62 -13.54 -14.14
C ILE A 52 -24.29 -12.06 -14.40
N THR A 53 -24.51 -11.59 -15.63
CA THR A 53 -24.28 -10.18 -16.00
C THR A 53 -25.12 -9.25 -15.11
N THR A 54 -26.39 -9.59 -14.91
CA THR A 54 -27.31 -8.82 -14.06
C THR A 54 -26.89 -8.84 -12.59
N ALA A 55 -26.45 -10.00 -12.08
CA ALA A 55 -25.95 -10.13 -10.72
C ALA A 55 -24.70 -9.27 -10.50
N ILE A 56 -23.74 -9.30 -11.43
CA ILE A 56 -22.54 -8.45 -11.38
C ILE A 56 -22.93 -6.97 -11.44
N GLN A 57 -23.84 -6.58 -12.35
CA GLN A 57 -24.32 -5.20 -12.47
C GLN A 57 -24.93 -4.68 -11.16
N ARG A 58 -25.74 -5.50 -10.48
CA ARG A 58 -26.32 -5.16 -9.17
C ARG A 58 -25.22 -4.93 -8.12
N LEU A 59 -24.17 -5.75 -8.11
CA LEU A 59 -23.07 -5.63 -7.17
C LEU A 59 -22.16 -4.42 -7.46
N THR A 60 -21.96 -4.07 -8.73
CA THR A 60 -21.15 -2.90 -9.13
C THR A 60 -21.91 -1.58 -9.09
N GLY A 61 -23.24 -1.61 -9.14
CA GLY A 61 -24.07 -0.42 -9.30
C GLY A 61 -23.65 0.37 -10.55
N ARG A 62 -23.47 1.69 -10.41
CA ARG A 62 -23.04 2.60 -11.49
C ARG A 62 -21.52 2.67 -11.68
N SER A 63 -20.73 1.92 -10.90
CA SER A 63 -19.26 2.03 -10.91
C SER A 63 -18.61 1.37 -12.12
N ARG A 64 -19.32 0.53 -12.88
CA ARG A 64 -18.82 -0.19 -14.06
C ARG A 64 -19.82 -0.12 -15.20
N SER A 65 -19.32 -0.19 -16.44
CA SER A 65 -20.17 -0.22 -17.64
C SER A 65 -20.86 -1.57 -17.80
N ALA A 66 -21.98 -1.58 -18.53
CA ALA A 66 -22.69 -2.82 -18.86
C ALA A 66 -21.81 -3.79 -19.67
N LEU A 67 -21.01 -3.25 -20.61
CA LEU A 67 -20.02 -4.01 -21.38
C LEU A 67 -19.02 -4.73 -20.47
N TRP A 68 -18.46 -4.02 -19.47
CA TRP A 68 -17.53 -4.63 -18.53
C TRP A 68 -18.16 -5.78 -17.75
N CYS A 69 -19.42 -5.63 -17.32
CA CYS A 69 -20.13 -6.68 -16.58
C CYS A 69 -20.35 -7.92 -17.45
N LEU A 70 -20.70 -7.72 -18.72
CA LEU A 70 -20.85 -8.80 -19.71
C LEU A 70 -19.54 -9.55 -19.92
N GLU A 71 -18.43 -8.82 -20.14
CA GLU A 71 -17.10 -9.42 -20.28
C GLU A 71 -16.72 -10.24 -19.04
N ARG A 72 -17.00 -9.73 -17.83
CA ARG A 72 -16.73 -10.47 -16.59
C ARG A 72 -17.59 -11.74 -16.48
N ALA A 73 -18.86 -11.68 -16.87
CA ALA A 73 -19.75 -12.83 -16.88
C ALA A 73 -19.24 -13.93 -17.85
N GLN A 74 -18.78 -13.55 -19.04
CA GLN A 74 -18.21 -14.48 -20.02
C GLN A 74 -16.91 -15.13 -19.51
N ILE A 75 -16.01 -14.33 -18.92
CA ILE A 75 -14.77 -14.84 -18.31
C ILE A 75 -15.10 -15.80 -17.15
N LEU A 76 -16.08 -15.45 -16.31
CA LEU A 76 -16.50 -16.28 -15.20
C LEU A 76 -17.11 -17.61 -15.66
N LEU A 77 -17.95 -17.60 -16.70
CA LEU A 77 -18.49 -18.83 -17.30
C LEU A 77 -17.38 -19.69 -17.89
N ALA A 78 -16.41 -19.10 -18.59
CA ALA A 78 -15.26 -19.82 -19.12
C ALA A 78 -14.38 -20.42 -17.99
N ALA A 79 -14.19 -19.69 -16.89
CA ALA A 79 -13.51 -20.18 -15.70
C ALA A 79 -14.28 -21.36 -15.06
N ALA A 80 -15.60 -21.24 -14.89
CA ALA A 80 -16.43 -22.31 -14.34
C ALA A 80 -16.38 -23.58 -15.20
N LYS A 81 -16.38 -23.43 -16.53
CA LYS A 81 -16.25 -24.57 -17.46
C LYS A 81 -14.89 -25.27 -17.37
N ARG A 82 -13.80 -24.54 -17.12
CA ARG A 82 -12.44 -25.08 -16.98
C ARG A 82 -12.16 -25.63 -15.59
N ASN A 83 -12.96 -25.27 -14.59
CA ASN A 83 -12.74 -25.65 -13.20
C ASN A 83 -12.71 -27.17 -13.04
N PRO A 84 -11.68 -27.75 -12.40
CA PRO A 84 -11.60 -29.20 -12.18
C PRO A 84 -12.65 -29.70 -11.17
N PHE A 85 -13.04 -28.85 -10.20
CA PHE A 85 -13.97 -29.22 -9.12
C PHE A 85 -15.41 -28.78 -9.45
N LYS A 86 -16.09 -29.52 -10.34
CA LYS A 86 -17.46 -29.18 -10.78
C LYS A 86 -18.56 -29.73 -9.90
N GLU A 87 -18.38 -30.92 -9.33
CA GLU A 87 -19.42 -31.59 -8.55
C GLU A 87 -19.04 -31.76 -7.08
N MET A 88 -17.75 -31.75 -6.76
CA MET A 88 -17.24 -32.01 -5.43
C MET A 88 -16.95 -30.69 -4.71
N ALA A 89 -17.87 -30.26 -3.86
CA ALA A 89 -17.63 -29.21 -2.88
C ALA A 89 -17.92 -29.76 -1.48
N PHE A 90 -16.89 -29.87 -0.65
CA PHE A 90 -17.09 -30.26 0.73
C PHE A 90 -17.89 -29.17 1.46
N PRO A 91 -18.99 -29.51 2.16
CA PRO A 91 -19.79 -28.51 2.88
C PRO A 91 -18.96 -27.66 3.86
N SER A 92 -17.94 -28.27 4.48
CA SER A 92 -16.98 -27.57 5.34
C SER A 92 -16.21 -26.45 4.63
N HIS A 93 -15.84 -26.65 3.36
CA HIS A 93 -15.13 -25.63 2.57
C HIS A 93 -16.06 -24.48 2.22
N LEU A 94 -17.33 -24.75 1.88
CA LEU A 94 -18.32 -23.72 1.58
C LEU A 94 -18.61 -22.82 2.78
N ILE A 95 -18.81 -23.44 3.96
CA ILE A 95 -18.96 -22.71 5.22
C ILE A 95 -17.72 -21.85 5.50
N SER A 96 -16.54 -22.41 5.30
CA SER A 96 -15.28 -21.70 5.55
C SER A 96 -15.06 -20.54 4.58
N ILE A 97 -15.35 -20.72 3.29
CA ILE A 97 -15.31 -19.64 2.28
C ILE A 97 -16.26 -18.53 2.67
N GLN A 98 -17.51 -18.85 3.02
CA GLN A 98 -18.49 -17.85 3.41
C GLN A 98 -18.03 -17.04 4.63
N LEU A 99 -17.52 -17.72 5.66
CA LEU A 99 -16.97 -17.08 6.86
C LEU A 99 -15.81 -16.15 6.52
N LEU A 100 -14.85 -16.62 5.72
CA LEU A 100 -13.67 -15.85 5.33
C LEU A 100 -14.02 -14.66 4.45
N ILE A 101 -14.98 -14.80 3.53
CA ILE A 101 -15.50 -13.68 2.74
C ILE A 101 -16.09 -12.60 3.65
N ASN A 102 -16.95 -12.99 4.60
CA ASN A 102 -17.55 -12.05 5.55
C ASN A 102 -16.48 -11.32 6.36
N LEU A 103 -15.49 -12.06 6.87
CA LEU A 103 -14.36 -11.48 7.62
C LEU A 103 -13.54 -10.50 6.77
N LEU A 104 -13.28 -10.84 5.50
CA LEU A 104 -12.55 -9.97 4.57
C LEU A 104 -13.31 -8.69 4.27
N LEU A 105 -14.63 -8.77 4.06
CA LEU A 105 -15.48 -7.60 3.85
C LEU A 105 -15.52 -6.70 5.10
N GLN A 106 -15.67 -7.28 6.30
CA GLN A 106 -15.61 -6.53 7.56
C GLN A 106 -14.26 -5.85 7.74
N TYR A 107 -13.14 -6.54 7.48
CA TYR A 107 -11.82 -5.92 7.53
C TYR A 107 -11.67 -4.75 6.55
N GLN A 108 -12.25 -4.84 5.35
CA GLN A 108 -12.23 -3.71 4.41
C GLN A 108 -13.00 -2.51 4.94
N GLU A 109 -14.13 -2.73 5.61
CA GLU A 109 -14.90 -1.67 6.23
C GLU A 109 -14.15 -1.05 7.41
N HIS A 110 -13.60 -1.87 8.32
CA HIS A 110 -12.80 -1.37 9.43
C HIS A 110 -11.56 -0.61 8.97
N LEU A 111 -10.86 -1.08 7.93
CA LEU A 111 -9.72 -0.37 7.35
C LEU A 111 -10.15 0.98 6.76
N ALA A 112 -11.29 1.04 6.07
CA ALA A 112 -11.81 2.29 5.54
C ALA A 112 -12.22 3.27 6.65
N THR A 113 -12.78 2.78 7.75
CA THR A 113 -13.09 3.59 8.94
C THR A 113 -11.81 4.14 9.57
N LEU A 114 -10.79 3.30 9.75
CA LEU A 114 -9.50 3.72 10.30
C LEU A 114 -8.80 4.75 9.40
N ASP A 115 -8.81 4.54 8.08
CA ASP A 115 -8.26 5.52 7.13
C ASP A 115 -8.93 6.89 7.30
N LYS A 116 -10.27 6.94 7.41
CA LYS A 116 -11.00 8.18 7.65
C LYS A 116 -10.67 8.82 9.00
N SER A 117 -10.55 8.03 10.06
CA SER A 117 -10.17 8.54 11.38
C SER A 117 -8.75 9.11 11.38
N ILE A 118 -7.82 8.48 10.65
CA ILE A 118 -6.46 9.00 10.47
C ILE A 118 -6.49 10.32 9.71
N ASP A 119 -7.24 10.40 8.61
CA ASP A 119 -7.34 11.63 7.82
C ASP A 119 -7.94 12.79 8.66
N ALA A 120 -9.01 12.53 9.42
CA ALA A 120 -9.63 13.52 10.30
C ALA A 120 -8.68 14.02 11.40
N LEU A 121 -7.98 13.11 12.08
CA LEU A 121 -6.99 13.49 13.11
C LEU A 121 -5.80 14.23 12.51
N ALA A 122 -5.42 13.92 11.28
CA ALA A 122 -4.31 14.57 10.61
C ALA A 122 -4.66 16.01 10.20
N GLU A 123 -5.90 16.26 9.76
CA GLU A 123 -6.40 17.60 9.42
C GLU A 123 -6.45 18.56 10.63
N GLU A 124 -6.51 18.04 11.86
CA GLU A 124 -6.45 18.86 13.09
C GLU A 124 -5.04 19.40 13.39
N LEU A 125 -4.00 18.84 12.77
CA LEU A 125 -2.60 19.20 13.02
C LEU A 125 -2.10 20.21 12.00
N LEU A 126 -1.70 21.41 12.44
CA LEU A 126 -1.10 22.41 11.56
C LEU A 126 0.17 21.90 10.86
N GLU A 127 0.92 21.01 11.53
CA GLU A 127 2.11 20.37 11.02
C GLU A 127 1.84 19.48 9.80
N TYR A 128 0.61 18.99 9.64
CA TYR A 128 0.21 18.13 8.54
C TYR A 128 0.27 18.86 7.21
N ASP A 129 -0.36 20.02 7.11
CA ASP A 129 -0.33 20.86 5.90
C ASP A 129 1.09 21.34 5.60
N LEU A 130 1.86 21.67 6.64
CA LEU A 130 3.25 22.10 6.52
C LEU A 130 4.13 21.01 5.90
N ILE A 131 4.06 19.76 6.36
CA ILE A 131 4.85 18.68 5.76
C ILE A 131 4.31 18.30 4.38
N GLN A 132 2.98 18.32 4.18
CA GLN A 132 2.36 18.00 2.89
C GLN A 132 2.74 19.01 1.79
N SER A 133 3.12 20.24 2.16
CA SER A 133 3.67 21.23 1.22
C SER A 133 4.94 20.76 0.49
N ILE A 134 5.68 19.77 1.02
CA ILE A 134 6.81 19.16 0.32
C ILE A 134 6.30 18.22 -0.78
N PRO A 135 6.58 18.50 -2.08
CA PRO A 135 6.12 17.62 -3.14
C PRO A 135 6.72 16.22 -3.01
N GLY A 136 5.87 15.20 -3.04
CA GLY A 136 6.24 13.81 -2.82
C GLY A 136 5.67 13.24 -1.51
N ILE A 137 5.27 14.09 -0.56
CA ILE A 137 4.55 13.69 0.64
C ILE A 137 3.05 13.79 0.37
N GLY A 138 2.36 12.65 0.43
CA GLY A 138 0.89 12.59 0.40
C GLY A 138 0.31 12.34 1.79
N THR A 139 -1.02 12.33 1.90
CA THR A 139 -1.77 12.25 3.17
C THR A 139 -1.24 11.17 4.12
N LYS A 140 -1.25 9.91 3.68
CA LYS A 140 -0.79 8.77 4.49
C LYS A 140 0.70 8.86 4.86
N ILE A 141 1.53 9.44 3.98
CA ILE A 141 2.96 9.61 4.25
C ILE A 141 3.16 10.70 5.31
N ALA A 142 2.46 11.83 5.19
CA ALA A 142 2.52 12.92 6.17
C ALA A 142 2.06 12.44 7.55
N ALA A 143 0.88 11.81 7.62
CA ALA A 143 0.35 11.25 8.86
C ALA A 143 1.32 10.24 9.51
N THR A 144 1.94 9.37 8.71
CA THR A 144 2.94 8.41 9.22
C THR A 144 4.19 9.11 9.74
N ILE A 145 4.68 10.14 9.04
CA ILE A 145 5.87 10.89 9.47
C ILE A 145 5.59 11.59 10.81
N LEU A 146 4.46 12.29 10.93
CA LEU A 146 4.08 13.00 12.15
C LEU A 146 3.87 12.03 13.32
N ALA A 147 3.14 10.94 13.10
CA ALA A 147 2.90 9.95 14.15
C ALA A 147 4.19 9.29 14.66
N GLU A 148 5.18 9.08 13.80
CA GLU A 148 6.47 8.47 14.20
C GLU A 148 7.44 9.47 14.84
N ILE A 149 7.40 10.74 14.43
CA ILE A 149 8.23 11.80 15.03
C ILE A 149 7.64 12.20 16.40
N GLY A 150 6.32 12.38 16.48
CA GLY A 150 5.63 13.03 17.59
C GLY A 150 6.03 14.50 17.66
N GLU A 151 6.28 14.99 18.87
CA GLU A 151 6.78 16.34 19.11
C GLU A 151 8.21 16.51 18.57
N ILE A 152 8.42 17.52 17.72
CA ILE A 152 9.73 17.79 17.11
C ILE A 152 10.78 18.23 18.12
N ASP A 153 10.36 18.86 19.22
CA ASP A 153 11.22 19.41 20.28
C ASP A 153 12.00 18.32 21.05
N ARG A 154 11.60 17.06 20.90
CA ARG A 154 12.37 15.90 21.38
C ARG A 154 13.73 15.74 20.67
N PHE A 155 13.94 16.44 19.56
CA PHE A 155 15.15 16.40 18.76
C PHE A 155 15.82 17.78 18.73
N ASP A 156 16.91 17.95 19.47
CA ASP A 156 17.67 19.22 19.44
C ASP A 156 18.31 19.52 18.07
N HIS A 157 18.43 18.51 17.19
CA HIS A 157 19.06 18.67 15.89
C HIS A 157 18.54 17.61 14.90
N ALA A 158 18.35 18.02 13.64
CA ALA A 158 18.03 17.12 12.52
C ALA A 158 18.88 15.84 12.45
N LYS A 159 20.16 15.85 12.85
CA LYS A 159 21.01 14.64 12.86
C LYS A 159 20.50 13.57 13.85
N LYS A 160 19.91 13.98 14.98
CA LYS A 160 19.26 13.06 15.91
C LYS A 160 18.02 12.41 15.28
N LEU A 161 17.26 13.17 14.49
CA LEU A 161 16.14 12.63 13.72
C LEU A 161 16.60 11.68 12.60
N VAL A 162 17.73 11.97 11.95
CA VAL A 162 18.36 11.05 10.97
C VAL A 162 18.75 9.72 11.63
N ALA A 163 19.37 9.77 12.81
CA ALA A 163 19.72 8.58 13.59
C ALA A 163 18.46 7.82 14.05
N PHE A 164 17.42 8.53 14.50
CA PHE A 164 16.13 7.93 14.87
C PHE A 164 15.39 7.31 13.67
N ALA A 165 15.56 7.82 12.46
CA ALA A 165 15.08 7.15 11.24
C ALA A 165 15.97 5.95 10.84
N GLY A 166 17.18 5.83 11.38
CA GLY A 166 18.14 4.77 11.07
C GLY A 166 18.60 4.76 9.62
N VAL A 167 18.80 5.97 9.05
CA VAL A 167 19.28 6.19 7.67
C VAL A 167 20.70 6.74 7.62
N ASP A 168 21.32 6.96 8.78
CA ASP A 168 22.73 7.28 8.91
C ASP A 168 23.60 6.09 8.51
N PRO A 169 24.80 6.34 7.94
CA PRO A 169 25.74 5.27 7.60
C PRO A 169 26.28 4.63 8.88
N SER A 170 26.30 3.30 8.92
CA SER A 170 26.93 2.53 9.98
C SER A 170 28.43 2.78 10.01
N VAL A 171 29.05 2.74 11.18
CA VAL A 171 30.51 2.74 11.30
C VAL A 171 30.96 1.31 11.51
N PHE A 172 31.73 0.75 10.57
CA PHE A 172 32.42 -0.52 10.76
C PHE A 172 33.93 -0.27 10.76
N SER A 173 34.50 -0.28 11.96
CA SER A 173 35.93 -0.10 12.18
C SER A 173 36.42 -1.21 13.11
N SER A 174 37.45 -1.95 12.68
CA SER A 174 38.33 -2.69 13.60
C SER A 174 39.64 -1.91 13.67
N GLY A 175 40.40 -2.00 14.77
CA GLY A 175 41.56 -1.11 15.01
C GLY A 175 42.61 -0.98 13.89
N LYS A 176 42.56 -1.81 12.84
CA LYS A 176 43.40 -1.75 11.63
C LYS A 176 42.62 -1.54 10.30
N PHE A 177 41.29 -1.46 10.33
CA PHE A 177 40.44 -1.42 9.14
C PHE A 177 39.23 -0.51 9.34
N ILE A 178 39.08 0.49 8.47
CA ILE A 178 37.88 1.33 8.38
C ILE A 178 37.18 0.99 7.06
N ALA A 179 35.95 0.50 7.14
CA ALA A 179 35.18 0.20 5.94
C ALA A 179 34.77 1.47 5.19
N THR A 180 35.02 1.49 3.88
CA THR A 180 34.63 2.56 2.95
C THR A 180 33.22 2.40 2.38
N GLN A 181 32.62 1.21 2.47
CA GLN A 181 31.27 0.91 2.01
C GLN A 181 30.36 0.46 3.15
N ASN A 182 29.77 1.44 3.82
CA ASN A 182 28.89 1.19 4.97
C ASN A 182 27.42 1.09 4.56
N LYS A 183 26.66 0.27 5.30
CA LYS A 183 25.20 0.15 5.15
C LYS A 183 24.55 1.20 6.06
N ILE A 184 23.24 1.41 5.92
CA ILE A 184 22.49 2.18 6.91
C ILE A 184 22.35 1.38 8.22
N THR A 185 22.34 2.05 9.36
CA THR A 185 22.26 1.45 10.71
C THR A 185 21.00 0.62 10.94
N LYS A 186 19.85 1.10 10.46
CA LYS A 186 18.53 0.47 10.64
C LYS A 186 18.01 0.35 12.07
N HIS A 187 18.70 0.87 13.09
CA HIS A 187 18.31 0.79 14.51
C HIS A 187 17.09 1.63 14.87
N GLY A 188 16.76 2.62 14.04
CA GLY A 188 15.61 3.51 14.21
C GLY A 188 14.27 2.99 13.68
N SER A 189 13.26 3.86 13.65
CA SER A 189 11.91 3.52 13.20
C SER A 189 11.89 3.01 11.76
N ARG A 190 11.46 1.75 11.59
CA ARG A 190 11.23 1.13 10.28
C ARG A 190 10.10 1.82 9.52
N ARG A 191 9.05 2.28 10.21
CA ARG A 191 7.87 2.92 9.62
C ARG A 191 8.24 4.31 9.07
N LEU A 192 8.88 5.14 9.89
CA LEU A 192 9.36 6.47 9.48
C LEU A 192 10.28 6.38 8.25
N ARG A 193 11.28 5.50 8.31
CA ARG A 193 12.21 5.27 7.19
C ARG A 193 11.51 4.79 5.93
N THR A 194 10.50 3.94 6.05
CA THR A 194 9.71 3.48 4.90
C THR A 194 8.90 4.63 4.31
N ALA A 195 8.23 5.43 5.15
CA ALA A 195 7.47 6.60 4.72
C ALA A 195 8.37 7.61 3.99
N LEU A 196 9.52 7.96 4.56
CA LEU A 196 10.50 8.87 3.95
C LEU A 196 11.04 8.34 2.63
N TYR A 197 11.34 7.04 2.55
CA TYR A 197 11.79 6.41 1.31
C TYR A 197 10.72 6.50 0.21
N GLN A 198 9.44 6.28 0.54
CA GLN A 198 8.35 6.45 -0.42
C GLN A 198 8.14 7.92 -0.79
N ALA A 199 8.24 8.84 0.17
CA ALA A 199 8.16 10.28 -0.06
C ALA A 199 9.18 10.73 -1.13
N VAL A 200 10.43 10.29 -0.96
CA VAL A 200 11.51 10.59 -1.90
C VAL A 200 11.23 10.00 -3.29
N ARG A 201 10.79 8.75 -3.37
CA ARG A 201 10.45 8.12 -4.65
C ARG A 201 9.31 8.86 -5.36
N CYS A 202 8.28 9.25 -4.62
CA CYS A 202 7.16 10.02 -5.14
C CYS A 202 7.59 11.42 -5.59
N GLY A 203 8.47 12.09 -4.84
CA GLY A 203 8.99 13.42 -5.19
C GLY A 203 9.88 13.42 -6.43
N ILE A 204 10.74 12.41 -6.59
CA ILE A 204 11.64 12.28 -7.75
C ILE A 204 10.86 11.85 -9.01
N ARG A 205 9.80 11.05 -8.84
CA ARG A 205 8.97 10.55 -9.93
C ARG A 205 8.33 11.74 -10.67
N SER A 206 8.45 11.73 -12.00
CA SER A 206 7.90 12.78 -12.88
C SER A 206 8.30 14.20 -12.48
N ASN A 207 9.47 14.37 -11.84
CA ASN A 207 10.02 15.66 -11.42
C ASN A 207 9.08 16.52 -10.55
N ARG A 208 8.24 15.87 -9.71
CA ARG A 208 7.31 16.57 -8.81
C ARG A 208 8.03 17.48 -7.81
N ASN A 209 9.22 17.08 -7.35
CA ASN A 209 10.09 17.87 -6.50
C ASN A 209 11.42 18.13 -7.21
N LYS A 210 11.55 19.32 -7.82
CA LYS A 210 12.73 19.70 -8.60
C LYS A 210 14.01 19.73 -7.76
N LYS A 211 13.96 20.26 -6.53
CA LYS A 211 15.10 20.32 -5.60
C LYS A 211 15.61 18.91 -5.24
N LEU A 212 14.69 18.01 -4.91
CA LEU A 212 15.02 16.64 -4.55
C LEU A 212 15.54 15.85 -5.76
N ARG A 213 14.95 16.09 -6.95
CA ARG A 213 15.40 15.48 -8.21
C ARG A 213 16.81 15.91 -8.58
N ALA A 214 17.11 17.20 -8.53
CA ALA A 214 18.45 17.73 -8.79
C ALA A 214 19.48 17.13 -7.83
N TYR A 215 19.15 17.02 -6.54
CA TYR A 215 20.03 16.38 -5.57
C TYR A 215 20.25 14.88 -5.86
N TYR A 216 19.20 14.16 -6.25
CA TYR A 216 19.29 12.76 -6.67
C TYR A 216 20.19 12.59 -7.90
N ASP A 217 19.98 13.40 -8.94
CA ASP A 217 20.73 13.32 -10.20
C ASP A 217 22.22 13.66 -9.95
N LYS A 218 22.51 14.65 -9.10
CA LYS A 218 23.88 14.93 -8.63
C LYS A 218 24.52 13.73 -7.94
N LYS A 219 23.80 13.05 -7.04
CA LYS A 219 24.34 11.86 -6.36
C LYS A 219 24.58 10.71 -7.33
N ARG A 220 23.75 10.58 -8.37
CA ARG A 220 23.94 9.59 -9.44
C ARG A 220 25.15 9.92 -10.31
N SER A 221 25.39 11.19 -10.66
CA SER A 221 26.57 11.60 -11.43
C SER A 221 27.88 11.45 -10.64
N GLU A 222 27.83 11.57 -9.31
CA GLU A 222 28.94 11.22 -8.38
C GLU A 222 29.20 9.69 -8.30
N GLY A 223 28.54 8.86 -9.11
CA GLY A 223 28.75 7.41 -9.17
C GLY A 223 28.00 6.61 -8.08
N LYS A 224 27.13 7.23 -7.27
CA LYS A 224 26.38 6.50 -6.24
C LYS A 224 25.33 5.58 -6.86
N LEU A 225 25.22 4.35 -6.34
CA LEU A 225 24.16 3.41 -6.71
C LEU A 225 22.77 3.97 -6.40
N PHE A 226 21.75 3.50 -7.13
CA PHE A 226 20.36 3.96 -7.03
C PHE A 226 19.86 4.07 -5.57
N LYS A 227 19.98 2.97 -4.80
CA LYS A 227 19.50 2.95 -3.40
C LYS A 227 20.29 3.90 -2.50
N VAL A 228 21.59 4.07 -2.75
CA VAL A 228 22.45 4.99 -1.97
C VAL A 228 22.07 6.43 -2.25
N ALA A 229 21.82 6.78 -3.52
CA ALA A 229 21.34 8.11 -3.90
C ALA A 229 19.97 8.41 -3.28
N ILE A 230 19.03 7.44 -3.28
CA ILE A 230 17.73 7.59 -2.62
C ILE A 230 17.89 7.84 -1.11
N ILE A 231 18.74 7.08 -0.43
CA ILE A 231 18.98 7.28 1.02
C ILE A 231 19.62 8.65 1.30
N ALA A 232 20.50 9.13 0.44
CA ALA A 232 21.02 10.49 0.55
C ALA A 232 19.90 11.55 0.42
N CYS A 233 18.97 11.35 -0.52
CA CYS A 233 17.77 12.19 -0.63
C CYS A 233 16.87 12.08 0.60
N VAL A 234 16.73 10.90 1.20
CA VAL A 234 15.97 10.70 2.45
C VAL A 234 16.60 11.51 3.58
N ASN A 235 17.92 11.44 3.73
CA ASN A 235 18.63 12.24 4.71
C ASN A 235 18.37 13.75 4.48
N LYS A 236 18.50 14.22 3.23
CA LYS A 236 18.17 15.61 2.86
C LYS A 236 16.73 15.99 3.19
N LEU A 237 15.77 15.10 2.93
CA LEU A 237 14.35 15.31 3.25
C LEU A 237 14.11 15.42 4.76
N ILE A 238 14.78 14.60 5.58
CA ILE A 238 14.69 14.70 7.05
C ILE A 238 15.12 16.08 7.54
N HIS A 239 16.18 16.64 6.97
CA HIS A 239 16.62 17.99 7.31
C HIS A 239 15.57 19.06 6.95
N TRP A 240 14.86 18.90 5.83
CA TRP A 240 13.75 19.81 5.47
C TRP A 240 12.57 19.67 6.42
N ILE A 241 12.17 18.43 6.74
CA ILE A 241 11.08 18.17 7.68
C ILE A 241 11.40 18.76 9.05
N PHE A 242 12.61 18.54 9.55
CA PHE A 242 13.07 19.11 10.82
C PHE A 242 12.94 20.64 10.81
N ALA A 243 13.49 21.30 9.78
CA ALA A 243 13.43 22.75 9.66
C ALA A 243 11.98 23.25 9.65
N ILE A 244 11.12 22.70 8.78
CA ILE A 244 9.70 23.09 8.65
C ILE A 244 8.94 22.94 9.97
N LEU A 245 9.13 21.82 10.67
CA LEU A 245 8.45 21.59 11.93
C LEU A 245 8.93 22.53 13.03
N THR A 246 10.22 22.89 13.05
CA THR A 246 10.76 23.85 14.03
C THR A 246 10.40 25.30 13.71
N THR A 247 10.40 25.71 12.44
CA THR A 247 10.12 27.10 12.04
C THR A 247 8.64 27.36 11.81
N LYS A 248 7.84 26.31 11.66
CA LYS A 248 6.41 26.35 11.30
C LYS A 248 6.14 27.09 9.98
N GLU A 249 7.09 27.02 9.05
CA GLU A 249 6.99 27.62 7.72
C GLU A 249 6.85 26.56 6.62
N ALA A 250 5.96 26.80 5.66
CA ALA A 250 5.73 25.88 4.54
C ALA A 250 6.96 25.77 3.61
N PHE A 251 7.08 24.62 2.95
CA PHE A 251 8.19 24.36 2.03
C PHE A 251 8.13 25.26 0.79
N ARG A 252 9.19 26.03 0.57
CA ARG A 252 9.34 26.87 -0.63
C ARG A 252 10.13 26.14 -1.72
N LEU A 253 9.56 26.09 -2.92
CA LEU A 253 10.17 25.42 -4.08
C LEU A 253 11.24 26.26 -4.80
N GLU A 254 11.36 27.55 -4.47
CA GLU A 254 12.32 28.51 -5.04
C GLU A 254 13.78 28.17 -4.75
#